data_AF-A0A6A8FI97-F1
#
_entry.id   AF-A0A6A8FI97-F1
#
_cell.length_a   1.000
_cell.length_b   1.000
_cell.length_c   1.000
_cell.angle_alpha   90.00
_cell.angle_beta   90.00
_cell.angle_gamma   90.00
#
_symmetry.space_group_name_H-M   'P 1'
#
loop_
_entity.id
_entity.type
_entity.pdbx_description
1 polymer ?
#
loop_
_entity_poly.entity_id
_entity_poly.type
_entity_poly.pdbx_seq_one_letter_code
_entity_poly.pdbx_strand_id
1 'polypeptide(L)'
;MDKSIDAFRPKKFDNESLIIHDFLIPLKQIGCIHLTDEIIDYWQSLEKYDFPLINLSSMCLAIETSRFQTEQAEIPIPYAVHIIKMIDMIKYSESMVGGKERINDLKQQLSSLVSNAIRYPEKQADYAVQILKAIVSSNDEFQIGYILHGLDPSLTFNIARGPDFKLCNTRIKVEAKSKLNRTYLGDYNPQPIGLNKEICLRLLARDAVKAGALSTAFNHQGTDIAVVSLSHSEFGDIFAAHVYENKLSDTRENYEFGSAFKDAVKLVNQGKKGVILYSEVIAGYHPYTIGAIASEKETVEQLGLELEKKEKDTKIDSKAPNYYYRNYRSQKNEL
;
A
#
# COMPACT_ATOMS: atom_id res chain seq x y z
N MET A 1 -17.03 -2.34 -28.43
CA MET A 1 -16.68 -2.72 -27.05
C MET A 1 -17.80 -3.60 -26.53
N ASP A 2 -17.47 -4.86 -26.28
CA ASP A 2 -18.43 -5.81 -25.75
C ASP A 2 -18.77 -5.38 -24.30
N LYS A 3 -20.03 -5.02 -24.07
CA LYS A 3 -20.54 -4.56 -22.76
C LYS A 3 -21.00 -5.75 -21.91
N SER A 4 -20.49 -6.95 -22.19
CA SER A 4 -20.85 -8.14 -21.43
C SER A 4 -20.19 -8.08 -20.05
N ILE A 5 -20.98 -8.39 -19.01
CA ILE A 5 -20.52 -8.44 -17.61
C ILE A 5 -19.25 -9.32 -17.46
N ASP A 6 -19.09 -10.30 -18.34
CA ASP A 6 -17.95 -11.20 -18.39
C ASP A 6 -16.62 -10.54 -18.74
N ALA A 7 -16.62 -9.31 -19.27
CA ALA A 7 -15.40 -8.54 -19.46
C ALA A 7 -14.78 -8.09 -18.12
N PHE A 8 -15.58 -7.99 -17.05
CA PHE A 8 -15.13 -7.56 -15.72
C PHE A 8 -14.75 -8.72 -14.79
N ARG A 9 -14.71 -9.95 -15.31
CA ARG A 9 -14.23 -11.13 -14.58
C ARG A 9 -12.79 -11.43 -14.96
N PRO A 10 -11.95 -11.87 -14.01
CA PRO A 10 -10.63 -12.37 -14.33
C PRO A 10 -10.74 -13.63 -15.18
N LYS A 11 -9.94 -13.67 -16.24
CA LYS A 11 -9.77 -14.82 -17.13
C LYS A 11 -8.32 -15.25 -17.09
N LYS A 12 -8.09 -16.56 -17.15
CA LYS A 12 -6.74 -17.10 -17.20
C LYS A 12 -6.06 -16.70 -18.51
N PHE A 13 -4.87 -16.14 -18.42
CA PHE A 13 -3.95 -16.04 -19.56
C PHE A 13 -2.92 -17.18 -19.49
N ASP A 14 -2.24 -17.30 -18.35
CA ASP A 14 -1.38 -18.42 -18.00
C ASP A 14 -1.47 -18.69 -16.48
N ASN A 15 -0.55 -19.49 -15.92
CA ASN A 15 -0.58 -19.84 -14.49
C ASN A 15 -0.19 -18.69 -13.55
N GLU A 16 0.46 -17.65 -14.06
CA GLU A 16 1.04 -16.55 -13.30
C GLU A 16 0.52 -15.18 -13.77
N SER A 17 -0.37 -15.16 -14.75
CA SER A 17 -0.96 -13.97 -15.33
C SER A 17 -2.44 -14.19 -15.62
N LEU A 18 -3.23 -13.15 -15.35
CA LEU A 18 -4.66 -13.11 -15.66
C LEU A 18 -5.00 -11.88 -16.50
N ILE A 19 -6.15 -11.91 -17.16
CA ILE A 19 -6.70 -10.79 -17.91
C ILE A 19 -8.03 -10.38 -17.27
N ILE A 20 -8.18 -9.09 -17.00
CA ILE A 20 -9.49 -8.46 -16.75
C ILE A 20 -9.70 -7.43 -17.85
N HIS A 21 -10.82 -7.54 -18.58
CA HIS A 21 -11.09 -6.77 -19.79
C HIS A 21 -9.95 -6.92 -20.81
N ASP A 22 -9.12 -5.89 -20.98
CA ASP A 22 -7.94 -5.89 -21.87
C ASP A 22 -6.61 -5.75 -21.10
N PHE A 23 -6.65 -5.79 -19.77
CA PHE A 23 -5.47 -5.59 -18.93
C PHE A 23 -4.87 -6.93 -18.50
N LEU A 24 -3.61 -7.16 -18.90
CA LEU A 24 -2.80 -8.26 -18.41
C LEU A 24 -2.24 -7.93 -17.01
N ILE A 25 -2.51 -8.78 -16.04
CA ILE A 25 -2.09 -8.63 -14.65
C ILE A 25 -1.10 -9.75 -14.31
N PRO A 26 0.21 -9.43 -14.16
CA PRO A 26 1.24 -10.40 -13.81
C PRO A 26 1.30 -10.64 -12.29
N LEU A 27 0.74 -11.76 -11.82
CA LEU A 27 0.51 -12.07 -10.39
C LEU A 27 1.78 -12.01 -9.55
N LYS A 28 2.87 -12.64 -10.01
CA LYS A 28 4.13 -12.63 -9.26
C LYS A 28 4.76 -11.25 -9.13
N GLN A 29 4.60 -10.39 -10.14
CA GLN A 29 5.19 -9.05 -10.14
C GLN A 29 4.46 -8.12 -9.18
N ILE A 30 3.15 -8.32 -9.01
CA ILE A 30 2.32 -7.55 -8.07
C ILE A 30 2.27 -8.16 -6.67
N GLY A 31 3.05 -9.21 -6.41
CA GLY A 31 3.19 -9.80 -5.07
C GLY A 31 2.06 -10.74 -4.66
N CYS A 32 1.34 -11.33 -5.61
CA CYS A 32 0.34 -12.35 -5.29
C CYS A 32 1.00 -13.66 -4.82
N ILE A 33 0.36 -14.30 -3.85
CA ILE A 33 0.73 -15.57 -3.23
C ILE A 33 0.23 -16.74 -4.07
N HIS A 34 -1.03 -16.68 -4.52
CA HIS A 34 -1.69 -17.77 -5.21
C HIS A 34 -1.58 -17.66 -6.73
N LEU A 35 -1.72 -18.81 -7.40
CA LEU A 35 -1.71 -18.89 -8.86
C LEU A 35 -3.03 -18.44 -9.49
N THR A 36 -3.05 -18.26 -10.81
CA THR A 36 -4.22 -17.76 -11.54
C THR A 36 -5.49 -18.55 -11.28
N ASP A 37 -5.43 -19.89 -11.34
CA ASP A 37 -6.61 -20.75 -11.13
C ASP A 37 -7.19 -20.55 -9.74
N GLU A 38 -6.32 -20.46 -8.73
CA GLU A 38 -6.70 -20.26 -7.34
C GLU A 38 -7.36 -18.89 -7.09
N ILE A 39 -6.87 -17.84 -7.73
CA ILE A 39 -7.46 -16.50 -7.64
C ILE A 39 -8.83 -16.47 -8.34
N ILE A 40 -8.96 -17.11 -9.50
CA ILE A 40 -10.24 -17.20 -10.24
C ILE A 40 -11.27 -18.00 -9.43
N ASP A 41 -10.89 -19.16 -8.90
CA ASP A 41 -11.76 -19.98 -8.06
C ASP A 41 -12.22 -19.21 -6.82
N TYR A 42 -11.32 -18.46 -6.20
CA TYR A 42 -11.65 -17.68 -5.02
C TYR A 42 -12.50 -16.44 -5.33
N TRP A 43 -12.27 -15.77 -6.47
CA TRP A 43 -13.16 -14.75 -7.01
C TRP A 43 -14.61 -15.26 -7.12
N GLN A 44 -14.79 -16.43 -7.74
CA GLN A 44 -16.12 -17.03 -7.90
C GLN A 44 -16.75 -17.41 -6.56
N SER A 45 -15.95 -17.87 -5.60
CA SER A 45 -16.40 -18.13 -4.24
C SER A 45 -16.92 -16.84 -3.59
N LEU A 46 -16.14 -15.76 -3.63
CA LEU A 46 -16.53 -14.47 -3.07
C LEU A 46 -17.79 -13.89 -3.74
N GLU A 47 -17.96 -14.01 -5.07
CA GLU A 47 -19.21 -13.64 -5.75
C GLU A 47 -20.41 -14.42 -5.20
N LYS A 48 -20.26 -15.73 -4.93
CA LYS A 48 -21.32 -16.54 -4.29
C LYS A 48 -21.61 -16.14 -2.85
N TYR A 49 -20.65 -15.51 -2.18
CA TYR A 49 -20.80 -14.89 -0.86
C TYR A 49 -21.19 -13.40 -0.96
N ASP A 50 -21.81 -12.96 -2.06
CA ASP A 50 -22.29 -11.59 -2.30
C ASP A 50 -21.22 -10.48 -2.15
N PHE A 51 -19.95 -10.79 -2.40
CA PHE A 51 -18.98 -9.72 -2.60
C PHE A 51 -19.28 -9.00 -3.91
N PRO A 52 -19.27 -7.65 -3.94
CA PRO A 52 -19.69 -6.89 -5.10
C PRO A 52 -18.59 -6.80 -6.20
N LEU A 53 -17.84 -7.87 -6.45
CA LEU A 53 -16.59 -7.85 -7.23
C LEU A 53 -16.76 -7.34 -8.66
N ILE A 54 -17.85 -7.70 -9.34
CA ILE A 54 -18.16 -7.20 -10.69
C ILE A 54 -18.35 -5.68 -10.68
N ASN A 55 -19.10 -5.16 -9.71
CA ASN A 55 -19.31 -3.73 -9.58
C ASN A 55 -17.99 -3.02 -9.29
N LEU A 56 -17.18 -3.55 -8.37
CA LEU A 56 -15.86 -3.00 -8.04
C LEU A 56 -14.97 -2.95 -9.29
N SER A 57 -14.85 -4.06 -10.02
CA SER A 57 -14.04 -4.14 -11.24
C SER A 57 -14.53 -3.16 -12.29
N SER A 58 -15.83 -3.11 -12.56
CA SER A 58 -16.39 -2.17 -13.54
C SER A 58 -16.14 -0.70 -13.18
N MET A 59 -16.21 -0.35 -11.89
CA MET A 59 -15.97 1.00 -11.41
C MET A 59 -14.49 1.37 -11.47
N CYS A 60 -13.58 0.46 -11.10
CA CYS A 60 -12.14 0.66 -11.24
C CYS A 60 -11.75 0.92 -12.71
N LEU A 61 -12.27 0.11 -13.64
CA LEU A 61 -12.03 0.29 -15.08
C LEU A 61 -12.63 1.60 -15.63
N ALA A 62 -13.75 2.07 -15.08
CA ALA A 62 -14.34 3.35 -15.47
C ALA A 62 -13.42 4.52 -15.08
N ILE A 63 -12.82 4.49 -13.87
CA ILE A 63 -11.85 5.49 -13.42
C ILE A 63 -10.61 5.44 -14.32
N GLU A 64 -10.07 4.25 -14.57
CA GLU A 64 -8.94 4.02 -15.48
C GLU A 64 -9.18 4.64 -16.86
N THR A 65 -10.28 4.27 -17.52
CA THR A 65 -10.62 4.75 -18.86
C THR A 65 -10.76 6.27 -18.92
N SER A 66 -11.39 6.88 -17.90
CA SER A 66 -11.55 8.33 -17.84
C SER A 66 -10.21 9.07 -17.70
N ARG A 67 -9.26 8.49 -16.96
CA ARG A 67 -7.92 9.04 -16.74
C ARG A 67 -7.04 8.88 -17.99
N PHE A 68 -7.07 7.71 -18.62
CA PHE A 68 -6.29 7.40 -19.82
C PHE A 68 -6.67 8.21 -21.05
N GLN A 69 -7.92 8.69 -21.11
CA GLN A 69 -8.34 9.60 -22.17
C GLN A 69 -7.77 11.02 -22.01
N THR A 70 -7.33 11.39 -20.80
CA THR A 70 -6.88 12.76 -20.48
C THR A 70 -5.37 12.90 -20.31
N GLU A 71 -4.66 11.83 -19.96
CA GLU A 71 -3.21 11.83 -19.70
C GLU A 71 -2.50 10.95 -20.75
N GLN A 72 -1.72 11.56 -21.64
CA GLN A 72 -1.06 10.90 -22.79
C GLN A 72 0.30 10.25 -22.47
N ALA A 73 0.60 9.94 -21.20
CA ALA A 73 1.90 9.42 -20.82
C ALA A 73 1.75 8.19 -19.91
N GLU A 74 2.39 7.11 -20.35
CA GLU A 74 2.69 5.85 -19.64
C GLU A 74 1.47 5.03 -19.21
N ILE A 75 1.50 3.71 -19.47
CA ILE A 75 0.42 2.78 -19.10
C ILE A 75 0.63 2.46 -17.62
N PRO A 76 -0.10 3.08 -16.67
CA PRO A 76 0.07 2.82 -15.26
C PRO A 76 -0.57 1.48 -14.91
N ILE A 77 -0.21 0.99 -13.73
CA ILE A 77 -0.80 -0.21 -13.13
C ILE A 77 -2.32 -0.01 -13.04
N PRO A 78 -3.14 -0.88 -13.67
CA PRO A 78 -4.59 -0.78 -13.58
C PRO A 78 -5.04 -0.87 -12.12
N TYR A 79 -5.99 -0.04 -11.66
CA TYR A 79 -6.62 -0.19 -10.34
C TYR A 79 -7.25 -1.57 -10.16
N ALA A 80 -7.62 -2.27 -11.23
CA ALA A 80 -8.04 -3.67 -11.18
C ALA A 80 -7.00 -4.58 -10.48
N VAL A 81 -5.71 -4.23 -10.51
CA VAL A 81 -4.64 -4.91 -9.75
C VAL A 81 -4.94 -4.92 -8.26
N HIS A 82 -5.48 -3.83 -7.71
CA HIS A 82 -5.84 -3.77 -6.31
C HIS A 82 -6.95 -4.75 -5.95
N ILE A 83 -7.89 -5.02 -6.84
CA ILE A 83 -8.94 -6.02 -6.59
C ILE A 83 -8.34 -7.43 -6.56
N ILE A 84 -7.42 -7.73 -7.48
CA ILE A 84 -6.72 -9.02 -7.52
C ILE A 84 -5.90 -9.24 -6.25
N LYS A 85 -5.09 -8.25 -5.84
CA LYS A 85 -4.35 -8.31 -4.59
C LYS A 85 -5.25 -8.48 -3.38
N MET A 86 -6.40 -7.79 -3.36
CA MET A 86 -7.39 -7.93 -2.28
C MET A 86 -7.87 -9.36 -2.15
N ILE A 87 -8.29 -9.97 -3.26
CA ILE A 87 -8.82 -11.34 -3.28
C ILE A 87 -7.76 -12.34 -2.83
N ASP A 88 -6.53 -12.18 -3.32
CA ASP A 88 -5.41 -13.03 -2.95
C ASP A 88 -5.07 -12.93 -1.45
N MET A 89 -5.06 -11.71 -0.89
CA MET A 89 -4.80 -11.47 0.53
C MET A 89 -5.97 -11.90 1.44
N ILE A 90 -7.22 -11.72 0.99
CA ILE A 90 -8.40 -12.24 1.70
C ILE A 90 -8.29 -13.75 1.83
N LYS A 91 -7.97 -14.47 0.75
CA LYS A 91 -7.83 -15.93 0.76
C LYS A 91 -6.84 -16.39 1.84
N TYR A 92 -5.70 -15.72 1.95
CA TYR A 92 -4.74 -16.01 3.02
C TYR A 92 -5.33 -15.70 4.40
N SER A 93 -5.90 -14.49 4.55
CA SER A 93 -6.35 -13.94 5.83
C SER A 93 -7.52 -14.72 6.44
N GLU A 94 -8.31 -15.47 5.66
CA GLU A 94 -9.35 -16.37 6.18
C GLU A 94 -8.83 -17.39 7.20
N SER A 95 -7.56 -17.76 7.10
CA SER A 95 -6.91 -18.72 8.02
C SER A 95 -6.46 -18.08 9.34
N MET A 96 -6.36 -16.75 9.40
CA MET A 96 -5.91 -16.03 10.58
C MET A 96 -7.07 -15.81 11.57
N VAL A 97 -6.76 -15.83 12.87
CA VAL A 97 -7.74 -15.53 13.92
C VAL A 97 -8.27 -14.09 13.74
N GLY A 98 -9.59 -13.94 13.70
CA GLY A 98 -10.28 -12.68 13.45
C GLY A 98 -10.37 -12.28 11.97
N GLY A 99 -9.77 -13.04 11.06
CA GLY A 99 -9.73 -12.73 9.63
C GLY A 99 -11.11 -12.77 8.98
N LYS A 100 -11.94 -13.77 9.31
CA LYS A 100 -13.31 -13.89 8.76
C LYS A 100 -14.19 -12.70 9.12
N GLU A 101 -14.10 -12.22 10.36
CA GLU A 101 -14.82 -11.03 10.82
C GLU A 101 -14.37 -9.80 10.03
N ARG A 102 -13.06 -9.60 9.83
CA ARG A 102 -12.53 -8.47 9.06
C ARG A 102 -12.92 -8.51 7.58
N ILE A 103 -12.92 -9.70 6.98
CA ILE A 103 -13.38 -9.91 5.60
C ILE A 103 -14.87 -9.57 5.48
N ASN A 104 -15.69 -9.94 6.47
CA ASN A 104 -17.10 -9.57 6.50
C ASN A 104 -17.33 -8.07 6.68
N ASP A 105 -16.55 -7.40 7.52
CA ASP A 105 -16.61 -5.93 7.67
C ASP A 105 -16.29 -5.24 6.34
N LEU A 106 -15.25 -5.71 5.64
CA LEU A 106 -14.89 -5.22 4.31
C LEU A 106 -16.01 -5.45 3.29
N LYS A 107 -16.61 -6.64 3.28
CA LYS A 107 -17.77 -6.94 2.42
C LYS A 107 -18.88 -5.93 2.64
N GLN A 108 -19.26 -5.69 3.90
CA GLN A 108 -20.34 -4.76 4.24
C GLN A 108 -20.01 -3.33 3.82
N GLN A 109 -18.77 -2.89 4.05
CA GLN A 109 -18.30 -1.57 3.65
C GLN A 109 -18.37 -1.39 2.12
N LEU A 110 -17.81 -2.33 1.35
CA LEU A 110 -17.79 -2.25 -0.11
C LEU A 110 -19.20 -2.34 -0.69
N SER A 111 -20.04 -3.25 -0.19
CA SER A 111 -21.44 -3.37 -0.65
C SER A 111 -22.24 -2.11 -0.37
N SER A 112 -22.03 -1.46 0.78
CA SER A 112 -22.64 -0.16 1.09
C SER A 112 -22.18 0.94 0.12
N LEU A 113 -20.88 1.04 -0.14
CA LEU A 113 -20.33 2.02 -1.08
C LEU A 113 -20.86 1.82 -2.50
N VAL A 114 -20.88 0.57 -3.00
CA VAL A 114 -21.43 0.22 -4.31
C VAL A 114 -22.92 0.54 -4.39
N SER A 115 -23.70 0.17 -3.36
CA SER A 115 -25.13 0.45 -3.32
C SER A 115 -25.42 1.96 -3.38
N ASN A 116 -24.62 2.76 -2.67
CA ASN A 116 -24.75 4.21 -2.70
C ASN A 116 -24.32 4.81 -4.05
N ALA A 117 -23.26 4.29 -4.68
CA ALA A 117 -22.83 4.72 -6.01
C ALA A 117 -23.92 4.48 -7.07
N ILE A 118 -24.66 3.36 -6.96
CA ILE A 118 -25.79 3.04 -7.84
C ILE A 118 -26.99 3.95 -7.54
N ARG A 119 -27.26 4.20 -6.26
CA ARG A 119 -28.40 5.03 -5.82
C ARG A 119 -28.24 6.51 -6.14
N TYR A 120 -27.01 7.01 -6.15
CA TYR A 120 -26.68 8.43 -6.37
C TYR A 120 -25.69 8.60 -7.54
N PRO A 121 -26.15 8.43 -8.80
CA PRO A 121 -25.27 8.49 -9.98
C PRO A 121 -24.51 9.81 -10.11
N GLU A 122 -25.08 10.92 -9.63
CA GLU A 122 -24.45 12.23 -9.64
C GLU A 122 -23.22 12.31 -8.72
N LYS A 123 -23.10 11.39 -7.76
CA LYS A 123 -21.95 11.25 -6.84
C LYS A 123 -21.07 10.04 -7.15
N GLN A 124 -21.27 9.41 -8.31
CA GLN A 124 -20.60 8.16 -8.64
C GLN A 124 -19.07 8.28 -8.60
N ALA A 125 -18.51 9.41 -9.07
CA ALA A 125 -17.07 9.66 -9.01
C ALA A 125 -16.53 9.73 -7.57
N ASP A 126 -17.27 10.38 -6.67
CA ASP A 126 -16.88 10.47 -5.25
C ASP A 126 -16.92 9.10 -4.57
N TYR A 127 -17.93 8.30 -4.87
CA TYR A 127 -18.02 6.93 -4.35
C TYR A 127 -16.94 6.02 -4.95
N ALA A 128 -16.62 6.14 -6.24
CA ALA A 128 -15.56 5.38 -6.87
C ALA A 128 -14.20 5.63 -6.19
N VAL A 129 -13.91 6.88 -5.82
CA VAL A 129 -12.72 7.22 -5.06
C VAL A 129 -12.75 6.65 -3.63
N GLN A 130 -13.91 6.63 -2.97
CA GLN A 130 -14.06 6.01 -1.65
C GLN A 130 -13.88 4.49 -1.71
N ILE A 131 -14.39 3.85 -2.76
CA ILE A 131 -14.20 2.42 -3.05
C ILE A 131 -12.72 2.12 -3.23
N LEU A 132 -12.02 2.90 -4.07
CA LEU A 132 -10.58 2.71 -4.28
C LEU A 132 -9.80 2.85 -2.95
N LYS A 133 -10.14 3.85 -2.13
CA LYS A 133 -9.55 4.00 -0.79
C LYS A 133 -9.78 2.80 0.12
N ALA A 134 -11.00 2.25 0.10
CA ALA A 134 -11.34 1.07 0.90
C ALA A 134 -10.52 -0.14 0.44
N ILE A 135 -10.49 -0.42 -0.87
CA ILE A 135 -9.72 -1.54 -1.44
C ILE A 135 -8.23 -1.39 -1.10
N VAL A 136 -7.62 -0.21 -1.33
CA VAL A 136 -6.19 0.00 -1.07
C VAL A 136 -5.86 -0.11 0.42
N SER A 137 -6.70 0.46 1.29
CA SER A 137 -6.47 0.38 2.74
C SER A 137 -6.57 -1.06 3.24
N SER A 138 -7.54 -1.83 2.75
CA SER A 138 -7.70 -3.23 3.11
C SER A 138 -6.64 -4.13 2.51
N ASN A 139 -6.13 -3.81 1.31
CA ASN A 139 -4.96 -4.49 0.76
C ASN A 139 -3.76 -4.29 1.65
N ASP A 140 -3.46 -3.06 2.05
CA ASP A 140 -2.34 -2.79 2.93
C ASP A 140 -2.51 -3.49 4.28
N GLU A 141 -3.72 -3.44 4.89
CA GLU A 141 -4.01 -4.19 6.11
C GLU A 141 -3.74 -5.69 5.92
N PHE A 142 -4.38 -6.35 4.96
CA PHE A 142 -4.22 -7.80 4.79
C PHE A 142 -2.81 -8.20 4.34
N GLN A 143 -2.14 -7.40 3.51
CA GLN A 143 -0.75 -7.62 3.12
C GLN A 143 0.19 -7.53 4.32
N ILE A 144 0.03 -6.50 5.16
CA ILE A 144 0.77 -6.39 6.43
C ILE A 144 0.45 -7.57 7.33
N GLY A 145 -0.83 -7.96 7.43
CA GLY A 145 -1.27 -9.14 8.16
C GLY A 145 -0.55 -10.41 7.72
N TYR A 146 -0.50 -10.67 6.41
CA TYR A 146 0.23 -11.78 5.82
C TYR A 146 1.72 -11.76 6.19
N ILE A 147 2.40 -10.63 5.96
CA ILE A 147 3.84 -10.49 6.21
C ILE A 147 4.15 -10.70 7.69
N LEU A 148 3.40 -10.03 8.56
CA LEU A 148 3.59 -10.10 10.00
C LEU A 148 3.26 -11.49 10.54
N HIS A 149 2.22 -12.16 10.03
CA HIS A 149 1.88 -13.51 10.44
C HIS A 149 2.96 -14.53 10.00
N GLY A 150 3.59 -14.32 8.84
CA GLY A 150 4.76 -15.09 8.43
C GLY A 150 5.99 -14.90 9.33
N LEU A 151 6.14 -13.72 9.96
CA LEU A 151 7.22 -13.42 10.90
C LEU A 151 6.90 -13.86 12.34
N ASP A 152 5.63 -13.76 12.73
CA ASP A 152 5.10 -14.14 14.04
C ASP A 152 3.68 -14.75 13.89
N PRO A 153 3.56 -16.08 13.90
CA PRO A 153 2.26 -16.77 13.77
C PRO A 153 1.28 -16.53 14.93
N SER A 154 1.69 -15.83 15.99
CA SER A 154 0.78 -15.41 17.08
C SER A 154 0.04 -14.11 16.78
N LEU A 155 0.29 -13.48 15.63
CA LEU A 155 -0.44 -12.33 15.17
C LEU A 155 -1.92 -12.68 14.94
N THR A 156 -2.81 -11.84 15.47
CA THR A 156 -4.25 -11.96 15.27
C THR A 156 -4.83 -10.62 14.83
N PHE A 157 -5.91 -10.66 14.06
CA PHE A 157 -6.71 -9.47 13.79
C PHE A 157 -7.42 -9.04 15.07
N ASN A 158 -7.40 -7.75 15.34
CA ASN A 158 -8.16 -7.18 16.43
C ASN A 158 -9.59 -6.85 15.96
N ILE A 159 -10.53 -7.67 16.38
CA ILE A 159 -11.96 -7.49 16.07
C ILE A 159 -12.63 -6.36 16.86
N ALA A 160 -11.95 -5.80 17.88
CA ALA A 160 -12.46 -4.68 18.66
C ALA A 160 -11.95 -3.35 18.13
N ARG A 161 -12.69 -2.26 18.36
CA ARG A 161 -12.20 -0.89 18.08
C ARG A 161 -10.80 -0.69 18.66
N GLY A 162 -9.89 -0.17 17.84
CA GLY A 162 -8.49 -0.03 18.19
C GLY A 162 -7.59 -0.49 17.05
N PRO A 163 -6.33 -0.86 17.36
CA PRO A 163 -5.34 -1.16 16.35
C PRO A 163 -5.69 -2.40 15.55
N ASP A 164 -5.26 -2.51 14.29
CA ASP A 164 -5.63 -3.59 13.38
C ASP A 164 -5.17 -4.98 13.85
N PHE A 165 -4.01 -5.06 14.49
CA PHE A 165 -3.42 -6.33 14.92
C PHE A 165 -2.97 -6.34 16.38
N LYS A 166 -2.91 -7.55 16.93
CA LYS A 166 -2.32 -7.85 18.23
C LYS A 166 -1.38 -9.04 18.12
N LEU A 167 -0.16 -8.89 18.64
CA LEU A 167 0.74 -10.01 18.91
C LEU A 167 0.34 -10.64 20.25
N CYS A 168 -0.31 -11.81 20.21
CA CYS A 168 -0.91 -12.42 21.40
C CYS A 168 0.09 -12.66 22.53
N ASN A 169 1.34 -12.98 22.19
CA ASN A 169 2.38 -13.34 23.16
C ASN A 169 3.06 -12.13 23.83
N THR A 170 3.02 -10.96 23.21
CA THR A 170 3.79 -9.77 23.66
C THR A 170 2.90 -8.59 24.04
N ARG A 171 1.59 -8.66 23.79
CA ARG A 171 0.61 -7.55 23.95
C ARG A 171 0.95 -6.31 23.11
N ILE A 172 1.90 -6.41 22.18
CA ILE A 172 2.23 -5.34 21.24
C ILE A 172 1.07 -5.18 20.27
N LYS A 173 0.59 -3.95 20.16
CA LYS A 173 -0.45 -3.57 19.20
C LYS A 173 0.19 -3.00 17.95
N VAL A 174 -0.30 -3.42 16.80
CA VAL A 174 0.22 -2.98 15.50
C VAL A 174 -0.93 -2.40 14.68
N GLU A 175 -0.68 -1.28 14.02
CA GLU A 175 -1.64 -0.59 13.18
C GLU A 175 -1.15 -0.49 11.74
N ALA A 176 -1.98 -0.88 10.78
CA ALA A 176 -1.74 -0.68 9.35
C ALA A 176 -2.31 0.67 8.89
N LYS A 177 -1.52 1.43 8.14
CA LYS A 177 -1.95 2.68 7.53
C LYS A 177 -1.53 2.74 6.09
N SER A 178 -2.40 3.27 5.25
CA SER A 178 -2.12 3.52 3.84
C SER A 178 -2.12 5.01 3.55
N LYS A 179 -1.16 5.47 2.75
CA LYS A 179 -1.23 6.77 2.09
C LYS A 179 -1.61 6.57 0.63
N LEU A 180 -2.87 6.81 0.30
CA LEU A 180 -3.30 6.91 -1.11
C LEU A 180 -3.06 8.33 -1.65
N ASN A 181 -2.13 8.50 -2.58
CA ASN A 181 -2.01 9.73 -3.37
C ASN A 181 -2.93 9.65 -4.60
N ARG A 182 -3.95 10.52 -4.66
CA ARG A 182 -4.91 10.52 -5.77
C ARG A 182 -4.30 11.00 -7.10
N THR A 183 -3.25 11.82 -7.05
CA THR A 183 -2.60 12.32 -8.27
C THR A 183 -1.51 11.39 -8.77
N TYR A 184 -1.14 10.39 -7.98
CA TYR A 184 -0.01 9.53 -8.23
C TYR A 184 -0.32 8.11 -7.76
N LEU A 185 -0.62 7.23 -8.70
CA LEU A 185 -1.17 5.90 -8.39
C LEU A 185 -0.20 4.77 -8.76
N GLY A 186 1.10 5.07 -8.62
CA GLY A 186 2.18 4.16 -8.91
C GLY A 186 2.56 4.20 -10.38
N ASP A 187 3.80 4.60 -10.63
CA ASP A 187 4.51 4.23 -11.84
C ASP A 187 5.99 4.11 -11.48
N TYR A 188 6.63 3.02 -11.90
CA TYR A 188 8.03 2.83 -11.64
C TYR A 188 8.83 3.70 -12.62
N ASN A 189 9.23 4.88 -12.17
CA ASN A 189 10.17 5.72 -12.90
C ASN A 189 11.59 5.53 -12.31
N PRO A 190 12.47 4.73 -12.97
CA PRO A 190 13.85 4.57 -12.54
C PRO A 190 14.60 5.88 -12.80
N GLN A 191 14.56 6.79 -11.85
CA GLN A 191 15.52 7.88 -11.81
C GLN A 191 16.74 7.38 -11.02
N PRO A 192 17.95 7.42 -11.60
CA PRO A 192 19.16 7.08 -10.86
C PRO A 192 19.38 8.17 -9.81
N ILE A 193 19.07 7.84 -8.56
CA ILE A 193 19.16 8.79 -7.45
C ILE A 193 20.12 8.21 -6.41
N GLY A 194 21.19 8.95 -6.12
CA GLY A 194 22.05 8.65 -4.98
C GLY A 194 21.33 8.96 -3.67
N LEU A 195 20.47 8.04 -3.21
CA LEU A 195 19.90 8.08 -1.86
C LEU A 195 20.79 7.33 -0.88
N ASN A 196 20.60 7.64 0.39
CA ASN A 196 21.05 6.81 1.50
C ASN A 196 19.88 6.63 2.48
N LYS A 197 20.04 5.74 3.45
CA LYS A 197 18.99 5.42 4.43
C LYS A 197 18.43 6.65 5.15
N GLU A 198 19.26 7.64 5.48
CA GLU A 198 18.81 8.87 6.16
C GLU A 198 17.89 9.72 5.27
N ILE A 199 18.28 9.92 4.00
CA ILE A 199 17.49 10.68 3.04
C ILE A 199 16.15 9.97 2.78
N CYS A 200 16.18 8.66 2.59
CA CYS A 200 14.95 7.86 2.43
C CYS A 200 14.03 8.05 3.65
N LEU A 201 14.56 7.93 4.87
CA LEU A 201 13.77 8.11 6.09
C LEU A 201 13.12 9.50 6.15
N ARG A 202 13.86 10.58 5.84
CA ARG A 202 13.32 11.95 5.84
C ARG A 202 12.16 12.13 4.86
N LEU A 203 12.31 11.62 3.64
CA LEU A 203 11.29 11.74 2.59
C LEU A 203 10.02 10.96 2.94
N LEU A 204 10.18 9.71 3.39
CA LEU A 204 9.06 8.88 3.81
C LEU A 204 8.37 9.46 5.06
N ALA A 205 9.15 10.01 6.01
CA ALA A 205 8.61 10.64 7.22
C ALA A 205 7.70 11.83 6.92
N ARG A 206 8.10 12.70 5.98
CA ARG A 206 7.25 13.80 5.50
C ARG A 206 5.93 13.27 4.97
N ASP A 207 5.97 12.20 4.18
CA ASP A 207 4.77 11.66 3.60
C ASP A 207 3.83 11.02 4.62
N ALA A 208 4.36 10.30 5.61
CA ALA A 208 3.61 9.72 6.70
C ALA A 208 2.96 10.78 7.62
N VAL A 209 3.69 11.86 7.94
CA VAL A 209 3.18 12.98 8.76
C VAL A 209 2.09 13.74 8.01
N LYS A 210 2.33 14.11 6.75
CA LYS A 210 1.35 14.85 5.92
C LYS A 210 0.04 14.08 5.70
N ALA A 211 0.09 12.75 5.72
CA ALA A 211 -1.08 11.89 5.63
C ALA A 211 -1.88 11.78 6.95
N GLY A 212 -1.34 12.29 8.07
CA GLY A 212 -1.95 12.10 9.40
C GLY A 212 -1.91 10.65 9.89
N ALA A 213 -1.08 9.79 9.26
CA ALA A 213 -1.03 8.36 9.53
C ALA A 213 -0.58 8.09 10.98
N LEU A 214 0.47 8.80 11.44
CA LEU A 214 1.02 8.64 12.78
C LEU A 214 0.05 9.11 13.86
N SER A 215 -0.59 10.26 13.67
CA SER A 215 -1.59 10.77 14.62
C SER A 215 -2.76 9.79 14.77
N THR A 216 -3.25 9.25 13.64
CA THR A 216 -4.32 8.25 13.68
C THR A 216 -3.87 6.98 14.40
N ALA A 217 -2.71 6.44 14.05
CA ALA A 217 -2.22 5.19 14.62
C ALA A 217 -1.95 5.30 16.13
N PHE A 218 -1.24 6.34 16.58
CA PHE A 218 -0.83 6.45 17.97
C PHE A 218 -1.85 7.15 18.86
N ASN A 219 -2.44 8.27 18.41
CA ASN A 219 -3.32 9.07 19.25
C ASN A 219 -4.76 8.54 19.26
N HIS A 220 -5.26 8.05 18.13
CA HIS A 220 -6.63 7.54 18.05
C HIS A 220 -6.73 6.05 18.35
N GLN A 221 -5.80 5.24 17.83
CA GLN A 221 -5.86 3.78 18.01
C GLN A 221 -5.04 3.28 19.20
N GLY A 222 -4.10 4.08 19.72
CA GLY A 222 -3.30 3.67 20.88
C GLY A 222 -2.38 2.48 20.58
N THR A 223 -1.80 2.45 19.37
CA THR A 223 -0.89 1.40 18.92
C THR A 223 0.52 1.49 19.54
N ASP A 224 1.31 0.42 19.45
CA ASP A 224 2.72 0.39 19.81
C ASP A 224 3.63 0.50 18.58
N ILE A 225 3.20 -0.10 17.47
CA ILE A 225 3.87 -0.01 16.17
C ILE A 225 2.88 0.50 15.13
N ALA A 226 3.27 1.53 14.38
CA ALA A 226 2.55 1.97 13.18
C ALA A 226 3.30 1.48 11.94
N VAL A 227 2.62 0.74 11.07
CA VAL A 227 3.13 0.28 9.77
C VAL A 227 2.45 1.09 8.68
N VAL A 228 3.20 1.96 8.01
CA VAL A 228 2.69 2.92 7.05
C VAL A 228 3.14 2.54 5.64
N SER A 229 2.19 2.12 4.82
CA SER A 229 2.34 1.92 3.39
C SER A 229 2.41 3.26 2.68
N LEU A 230 3.50 3.46 1.95
CA LEU A 230 3.76 4.62 1.11
C LEU A 230 3.84 4.23 -0.38
N SER A 231 3.40 3.02 -0.74
CA SER A 231 3.40 2.47 -2.11
C SER A 231 2.54 3.25 -3.11
N HIS A 232 1.74 4.19 -2.62
CA HIS A 232 0.98 5.14 -3.42
C HIS A 232 1.39 6.57 -3.08
N SER A 233 2.67 6.82 -2.86
CA SER A 233 3.23 8.13 -2.57
C SER A 233 4.43 8.41 -3.48
N GLU A 234 4.58 9.68 -3.87
CA GLU A 234 5.65 10.11 -4.77
C GLU A 234 7.04 9.76 -4.21
N PHE A 235 7.25 9.93 -2.91
CA PHE A 235 8.51 9.55 -2.26
C PHE A 235 8.62 8.05 -1.96
N GLY A 236 7.50 7.33 -1.91
CA GLY A 236 7.47 5.88 -1.80
C GLY A 236 8.03 5.19 -3.04
N ASP A 237 7.73 5.69 -4.23
CA ASP A 237 8.23 5.11 -5.48
C ASP A 237 9.72 5.34 -5.66
N ILE A 238 10.22 6.51 -5.26
CA ILE A 238 11.66 6.78 -5.26
C ILE A 238 12.38 5.87 -4.28
N PHE A 239 11.79 5.65 -3.11
CA PHE A 239 12.33 4.69 -2.17
C PHE A 239 12.31 3.27 -2.74
N ALA A 240 11.25 2.88 -3.45
CA ALA A 240 11.17 1.59 -4.13
C ALA A 240 12.27 1.42 -5.20
N ALA A 241 12.51 2.46 -6.01
CA ALA A 241 13.61 2.50 -6.98
C ALA A 241 14.98 2.37 -6.32
N HIS A 242 15.21 3.07 -5.21
CA HIS A 242 16.47 2.93 -4.46
C HIS A 242 16.65 1.53 -3.87
N VAL A 243 15.59 0.94 -3.29
CA VAL A 243 15.63 -0.43 -2.76
C VAL A 243 15.95 -1.43 -3.87
N TYR A 244 15.37 -1.22 -5.06
CA TYR A 244 15.66 -2.01 -6.24
C TYR A 244 17.13 -1.91 -6.67
N GLU A 245 17.68 -0.70 -6.81
CA GLU A 245 19.08 -0.49 -7.16
C GLU A 245 20.06 -1.09 -6.14
N ASN A 246 19.74 -1.01 -4.84
CA ASN A 246 20.55 -1.61 -3.78
C ASN A 246 20.58 -3.13 -3.85
N LYS A 247 19.44 -3.76 -4.17
CA LYS A 247 19.39 -5.22 -4.39
C LYS A 247 20.28 -5.68 -5.54
N LEU A 248 20.46 -4.86 -6.57
CA LEU A 248 21.31 -5.18 -7.71
C LEU A 248 22.80 -4.94 -7.43
N SER A 249 23.15 -4.06 -6.49
CA SER A 249 24.52 -3.57 -6.27
C SER A 249 25.26 -4.25 -5.11
N ASP A 250 24.70 -5.32 -4.52
CA ASP A 250 25.29 -6.10 -3.42
C ASP A 250 25.72 -5.21 -2.23
N THR A 251 24.97 -4.11 -2.01
CA THR A 251 25.23 -3.17 -0.92
C THR A 251 24.73 -3.74 0.40
N ARG A 252 25.43 -3.43 1.50
CA ARG A 252 25.14 -3.97 2.85
C ARG A 252 23.89 -3.39 3.52
N GLU A 253 23.17 -2.45 2.90
CA GLU A 253 22.01 -1.82 3.52
C GLU A 253 20.79 -2.75 3.44
N ASN A 254 20.37 -3.29 4.59
CA ASN A 254 19.18 -4.15 4.66
C ASN A 254 17.90 -3.30 4.75
N TYR A 255 17.08 -3.35 3.69
CA TYR A 255 15.75 -2.73 3.58
C TYR A 255 14.61 -3.76 3.68
N GLU A 256 14.86 -4.98 4.13
CA GLU A 256 13.84 -6.03 4.27
C GLU A 256 12.84 -5.66 5.36
N PHE A 257 11.56 -5.92 5.07
CA PHE A 257 10.47 -5.71 6.03
C PHE A 257 10.69 -6.45 7.35
N GLY A 258 11.18 -7.69 7.30
CA GLY A 258 11.46 -8.49 8.50
C GLY A 258 12.50 -7.85 9.43
N SER A 259 13.51 -7.19 8.87
CA SER A 259 14.52 -6.45 9.64
C SER A 259 13.93 -5.19 10.26
N ALA A 260 13.16 -4.42 9.48
CA ALA A 260 12.44 -3.25 10.00
C ALA A 260 11.47 -3.63 11.14
N PHE A 261 10.75 -4.75 11.01
CA PHE A 261 9.85 -5.22 12.05
C PHE A 261 10.59 -5.59 13.34
N LYS A 262 11.71 -6.31 13.24
CA LYS A 262 12.56 -6.64 14.41
C LYS A 262 13.06 -5.37 15.12
N ASP A 263 13.49 -4.37 14.35
CA ASP A 263 13.93 -3.08 14.89
C ASP A 263 12.79 -2.33 15.59
N ALA A 264 11.58 -2.34 15.01
CA ALA A 264 10.40 -1.72 15.64
C ALA A 264 9.99 -2.43 16.94
N VAL A 265 10.01 -3.77 16.98
CA VAL A 265 9.76 -4.54 18.21
C VAL A 265 10.83 -4.24 19.27
N LYS A 266 12.10 -4.10 18.88
CA LYS A 266 13.17 -3.71 19.80
C LYS A 266 12.93 -2.34 20.42
N LEU A 267 12.45 -1.36 19.65
CA LEU A 267 12.06 -0.04 20.16
C LEU A 267 10.92 -0.15 21.18
N VAL A 268 9.90 -0.94 20.89
CA VAL A 268 8.77 -1.17 21.83
C VAL A 268 9.25 -1.81 23.13
N ASN A 269 10.14 -2.79 23.06
CA ASN A 269 10.72 -3.42 24.25
C ASN A 269 11.60 -2.46 25.08
N GLN A 270 12.04 -1.34 24.49
CA GLN A 270 12.76 -0.26 25.19
C GLN A 270 11.82 0.83 25.74
N GLY A 271 10.50 0.64 25.64
CA GLY A 271 9.48 1.59 26.09
C GLY A 271 9.18 2.71 25.09
N LYS A 272 9.63 2.59 23.84
CA LYS A 272 9.42 3.57 22.76
C LYS A 272 8.28 3.15 21.84
N LYS A 273 7.84 4.06 20.96
CA LYS A 273 6.88 3.75 19.89
C LYS A 273 7.61 3.53 18.56
N GLY A 274 7.31 2.42 17.90
CA GLY A 274 7.95 2.03 16.64
C GLY A 274 7.14 2.49 15.42
N VAL A 275 7.81 2.96 14.39
CA VAL A 275 7.21 3.26 13.08
C VAL A 275 7.96 2.48 12.03
N ILE A 276 7.21 1.79 11.16
CA ILE A 276 7.73 1.15 9.95
C ILE A 276 7.14 1.92 8.77
N LEU A 277 8.01 2.49 7.95
CA LEU A 277 7.64 3.11 6.68
C LEU A 277 8.07 2.15 5.57
N TYR A 278 7.13 1.72 4.74
CA TYR A 278 7.43 0.78 3.67
C TYR A 278 6.85 1.21 2.33
N SER A 279 7.43 0.68 1.26
CA SER A 279 6.93 0.79 -0.10
C SER A 279 7.09 -0.55 -0.81
N GLU A 280 6.08 -0.91 -1.60
CA GLU A 280 6.16 -2.03 -2.52
C GLU A 280 7.08 -1.72 -3.69
N VAL A 281 7.86 -2.71 -4.10
CA VAL A 281 8.76 -2.63 -5.24
C VAL A 281 8.23 -3.59 -6.30
N ILE A 282 7.47 -3.01 -7.23
CA ILE A 282 6.94 -3.70 -8.41
C ILE A 282 7.85 -3.33 -9.58
N ALA A 283 8.74 -4.25 -9.96
CA ALA A 283 9.67 -4.06 -11.08
C ALA A 283 9.48 -5.17 -12.11
N GLY A 284 9.26 -4.80 -13.38
CA GLY A 284 8.74 -5.70 -14.42
C GLY A 284 9.57 -6.96 -14.73
N TYR A 285 10.82 -7.07 -14.28
CA TYR A 285 11.66 -8.25 -14.50
C TYR A 285 12.18 -8.91 -13.21
N HIS A 286 11.84 -8.36 -12.04
CA HIS A 286 12.36 -8.84 -10.76
C HIS A 286 11.23 -9.31 -9.84
N PRO A 287 11.52 -10.25 -8.93
CA PRO A 287 10.53 -10.70 -7.95
C PRO A 287 10.03 -9.52 -7.13
N TYR A 288 8.71 -9.50 -6.89
CA TYR A 288 8.09 -8.57 -5.96
C TYR A 288 8.84 -8.53 -4.63
N THR A 289 9.04 -7.33 -4.11
CA THR A 289 9.64 -7.13 -2.79
C THR A 289 9.07 -5.91 -2.11
N ILE A 290 9.28 -5.83 -0.80
CA ILE A 290 8.94 -4.66 -0.01
C ILE A 290 10.22 -4.08 0.57
N GLY A 291 10.42 -2.79 0.33
CA GLY A 291 11.42 -2.00 1.03
C GLY A 291 10.80 -1.40 2.28
N ALA A 292 11.51 -1.45 3.41
CA ALA A 292 11.04 -0.90 4.67
C ALA A 292 12.16 -0.26 5.50
N ILE A 293 11.83 0.78 6.25
CA ILE A 293 12.69 1.42 7.25
C ILE A 293 11.92 1.54 8.56
N ALA A 294 12.55 1.11 9.65
CA ALA A 294 12.03 1.34 10.99
C ALA A 294 12.71 2.53 11.66
N SER A 295 11.94 3.27 12.45
CA SER A 295 12.43 4.37 13.28
C SER A 295 11.51 4.59 14.48
N GLU A 296 11.96 5.40 15.44
CA GLU A 296 11.15 5.85 16.57
C GLU A 296 10.12 6.88 16.11
N LYS A 297 8.91 6.83 16.67
CA LYS A 297 7.81 7.76 16.34
C LYS A 297 8.26 9.21 16.36
N GLU A 298 8.91 9.63 17.44
CA GLU A 298 9.37 10.99 17.68
C GLU A 298 10.36 11.46 16.59
N THR A 299 11.22 10.54 16.13
CA THR A 299 12.16 10.82 15.04
C THR A 299 11.40 11.04 13.72
N VAL A 300 10.43 10.18 13.40
CA VAL A 300 9.63 10.32 12.17
C VAL A 300 8.82 11.61 12.19
N GLU A 301 8.19 11.95 13.32
CA GLU A 301 7.42 13.19 13.46
C GLU A 301 8.32 14.42 13.31
N GLN A 302 9.47 14.46 13.98
CA GLN A 302 10.42 15.56 13.85
C GLN A 302 10.89 15.74 12.41
N LEU A 303 11.38 14.67 11.77
CA LEU A 303 11.90 14.73 10.41
C LEU A 303 10.83 15.15 9.39
N GLY A 304 9.60 14.64 9.55
CA GLY A 304 8.49 14.97 8.67
C GLY A 304 8.07 16.44 8.78
N LEU A 305 7.98 16.97 10.00
CA LEU A 305 7.63 18.37 10.26
C LEU A 305 8.73 19.33 9.79
N GLU A 306 9.99 19.00 10.04
CA GLU A 306 11.14 19.79 9.56
C GLU A 306 11.12 19.92 8.04
N LEU A 307 10.89 18.82 7.33
CA LEU A 307 10.85 18.84 5.87
C LEU A 307 9.64 19.62 5.37
N GLU A 308 8.43 19.38 5.89
CA GLU A 308 7.21 20.11 5.52
C GLU A 308 7.37 21.63 5.70
N LYS A 309 7.98 22.05 6.82
CA LYS A 309 8.28 23.46 7.07
C LYS A 309 9.23 24.02 6.02
N LYS A 310 10.32 23.31 5.69
CA LYS A 310 11.26 23.72 4.64
C LYS A 310 10.55 23.89 3.29
N GLU A 311 9.63 23.01 2.90
CA GLU A 311 8.87 23.14 1.63
C GLU A 311 8.07 24.45 1.60
N LYS A 312 7.39 24.77 2.71
CA LYS A 312 6.58 25.99 2.84
C LYS A 312 7.43 27.24 2.79
N ASP A 313 8.54 27.26 3.55
CA ASP A 313 9.42 28.43 3.67
C ASP A 313 10.10 28.77 2.34
N THR A 314 10.36 27.76 1.50
CA THR A 314 11.07 27.91 0.23
C THR A 314 10.16 28.06 -1.00
N LYS A 315 8.82 27.96 -0.82
CA LYS A 315 7.82 27.98 -1.91
C LYS A 315 8.11 26.97 -3.03
N ILE A 316 8.78 25.87 -2.71
CA ILE A 316 9.07 24.81 -3.69
C ILE A 316 7.78 24.04 -3.93
N ASP A 317 7.22 24.15 -5.14
CA ASP A 317 6.11 23.29 -5.56
C ASP A 317 6.65 21.86 -5.68
N SER A 318 6.22 20.97 -4.78
CA SER A 318 6.81 19.64 -4.57
C SER A 318 6.50 18.64 -5.69
N LYS A 319 6.19 19.09 -6.90
CA LYS A 319 5.79 18.23 -8.04
C LYS A 319 6.96 17.56 -8.76
N ALA A 320 8.19 17.75 -8.27
CA ALA A 320 9.37 17.14 -8.83
C ALA A 320 10.30 16.69 -7.69
N PRO A 321 10.52 15.38 -7.51
CA PRO A 321 11.39 14.89 -6.45
C PRO A 321 12.83 15.39 -6.58
N ASN A 322 13.24 15.69 -7.82
CA ASN A 322 14.53 16.24 -8.20
C ASN A 322 14.91 17.54 -7.45
N TYR A 323 13.95 18.28 -6.90
CA TYR A 323 14.24 19.54 -6.22
C TYR A 323 14.77 19.34 -4.78
N TYR A 324 14.23 18.39 -4.02
CA TYR A 324 14.71 18.09 -2.66
C TYR A 324 16.15 17.57 -2.66
N TYR A 325 16.53 16.83 -3.71
CA TYR A 325 17.90 16.33 -3.89
C TYR A 325 18.91 17.43 -4.17
N ARG A 326 18.55 18.45 -4.97
CA ARG A 326 19.43 19.59 -5.25
C ARG A 326 19.73 20.39 -3.98
N ASN A 327 18.71 20.62 -3.15
CA ASN A 327 18.86 21.38 -1.91
C ASN A 327 19.54 20.60 -0.76
N TYR A 328 19.35 19.27 -0.68
CA TYR A 328 20.08 18.47 0.31
C TYR A 328 21.56 18.30 -0.09
N ARG A 329 21.89 18.15 -1.38
CA ARG A 329 23.29 18.18 -1.86
C ARG A 329 23.96 19.52 -1.59
N SER A 330 23.26 20.64 -1.80
CA SER A 330 23.84 21.95 -1.51
C SER A 330 24.10 22.17 -0.01
N GLN A 331 23.35 21.51 0.89
CA GLN A 331 23.60 21.56 2.34
C GLN A 331 24.74 20.64 2.82
N LYS A 332 25.22 19.69 1.99
CA LYS A 332 26.39 18.86 2.30
C LYS A 332 27.73 19.46 1.86
N ASN A 333 27.71 20.55 1.09
CA ASN A 333 28.92 21.25 0.65
C ASN A 333 29.25 22.49 1.50
N GLU A 334 28.55 22.69 2.62
CA GLU A 334 28.86 23.71 3.61
C GLU A 334 29.06 23.04 4.98
N LEU A 335 30.21 22.38 5.15
CA LEU A 335 30.86 22.10 6.44
C LEU A 335 32.36 21.92 6.23
#